data_AF-A0A358A0H2-F1
#
_entry.id   AF-A0A358A0H2-F1
#
_cell.length_a   1.000
_cell.length_b   1.000
_cell.length_c   1.000
_cell.angle_alpha   90.00
_cell.angle_beta   90.00
_cell.angle_gamma   90.00
#
_symmetry.space_group_name_H-M   'P 1'
#
loop_
_entity.id
_entity.type
_entity.pdbx_description
1 polymer ?
#
loop_
_entity_poly.entity_id
_entity_poly.type
_entity_poly.pdbx_seq_one_letter_code
_entity_poly.pdbx_strand_id
1 'polypeptide(L)'
;MVRHLLVTNDFPPKIGGIQNYLWELWRRLPADDVIVHTTPHDGAETWDAAQDFTVVRSREPWLLPQPMLVRRVNQLAKSYDAKVVIIDPAVPAGLIGPHLDRPYGVILHGAEVTIPGRVPGTRRLLNRVLAGSVGVIAAGGYPATEGERSLR
;
A
#
# COMPACT_ATOMS: atom_id res chain seq x y z
N MET A 1 9.50 -12.31 14.59
CA MET A 1 8.76 -12.14 13.32
C MET A 1 8.40 -10.68 13.13
N VAL A 2 8.24 -10.23 11.89
CA VAL A 2 8.06 -8.81 11.51
C VAL A 2 6.60 -8.64 11.10
N ARG A 3 5.84 -7.81 11.84
CA ARG A 3 4.45 -7.50 11.48
C ARG A 3 4.39 -6.41 10.42
N HIS A 4 3.58 -6.64 9.38
CA HIS A 4 3.40 -5.76 8.24
C HIS A 4 2.00 -5.13 8.25
N LEU A 5 1.93 -3.81 8.05
CA LEU A 5 0.69 -3.09 7.80
C LEU A 5 0.59 -2.75 6.32
N LEU A 6 -0.34 -3.36 5.58
CA LEU A 6 -0.71 -2.92 4.23
C LEU A 6 -1.65 -1.73 4.30
N VAL A 7 -1.44 -0.73 3.46
CA VAL A 7 -2.34 0.41 3.26
C VAL A 7 -2.69 0.48 1.78
N THR A 8 -3.95 0.22 1.43
CA THR A 8 -4.39 0.18 0.02
C THR A 8 -5.83 0.66 -0.17
N ASN A 9 -6.13 1.26 -1.31
CA ASN A 9 -7.51 1.54 -1.75
C ASN A 9 -8.20 0.31 -2.38
N ASP A 10 -7.44 -0.74 -2.64
CA ASP A 10 -7.80 -1.80 -3.55
C ASP A 10 -7.64 -3.16 -2.88
N PHE A 11 -8.61 -3.51 -2.03
CA PHE A 11 -8.70 -4.83 -1.42
C PHE A 11 -10.11 -5.44 -1.60
N PRO A 12 -10.26 -6.78 -1.62
CA PRO A 12 -11.57 -7.42 -1.64
C PRO A 12 -12.49 -6.92 -0.50
N PRO A 13 -13.83 -7.05 -0.61
CA PRO A 13 -14.59 -7.76 -1.64
C PRO A 13 -14.69 -7.04 -3.00
N LYS A 14 -14.10 -5.85 -3.13
CA LYS A 14 -13.98 -5.16 -4.43
C LYS A 14 -13.29 -6.08 -5.45
N ILE A 15 -13.90 -6.24 -6.62
CA ILE A 15 -13.40 -7.14 -7.67
C ILE A 15 -12.39 -6.41 -8.56
N GLY A 16 -11.22 -7.01 -8.73
CA GLY A 16 -10.24 -6.59 -9.73
C GLY A 16 -8.87 -7.23 -9.55
N GLY A 17 -7.98 -6.95 -10.51
CA GLY A 17 -6.64 -7.57 -10.57
C GLY A 17 -5.75 -7.18 -9.39
N ILE A 18 -5.71 -5.89 -9.03
CA ILE A 18 -4.92 -5.39 -7.89
C ILE A 18 -5.44 -5.99 -6.58
N GLN A 19 -6.76 -6.01 -6.40
CA GLN A 19 -7.42 -6.53 -5.22
C GLN A 19 -7.07 -8.00 -4.98
N ASN A 20 -7.19 -8.84 -6.02
CA ASN A 20 -6.82 -10.24 -5.95
C ASN A 20 -5.32 -10.44 -5.76
N TYR A 21 -4.48 -9.65 -6.45
CA TYR A 21 -3.03 -9.71 -6.31
C TYR A 21 -2.58 -9.43 -4.87
N LEU A 22 -3.08 -8.36 -4.25
CA LEU A 22 -2.79 -8.03 -2.86
C LEU A 22 -3.38 -9.06 -1.90
N TRP A 23 -4.61 -9.52 -2.12
CA TRP A 23 -5.17 -10.53 -1.23
C TRP A 23 -4.37 -11.84 -1.26
N GLU A 24 -4.01 -12.34 -2.45
CA GLU A 24 -3.24 -13.56 -2.60
C GLU A 24 -1.84 -13.42 -1.99
N LEU A 25 -1.16 -12.29 -2.16
CA LEU A 25 0.15 -12.09 -1.53
C LEU A 25 0.04 -12.05 0.01
N TRP A 26 -0.94 -11.33 0.56
CA TRP A 26 -1.03 -11.10 2.00
C TRP A 26 -1.55 -12.31 2.76
N ARG A 27 -2.52 -13.06 2.20
CA ARG A 27 -3.06 -14.26 2.87
C ARG A 27 -2.06 -15.43 2.98
N ARG A 28 -0.90 -15.35 2.31
CA ARG A 28 0.16 -16.38 2.35
C ARG A 28 1.21 -16.12 3.41
N LEU A 29 1.19 -14.94 4.03
CA LEU A 29 2.02 -14.65 5.19
C LEU A 29 1.37 -15.24 6.45
N PRO A 30 2.12 -15.46 7.54
CA PRO A 30 1.54 -15.82 8.83
C PRO A 30 0.48 -14.79 9.23
N ALA A 31 -0.72 -15.26 9.61
CA ALA A 31 -1.87 -14.40 9.88
C ALA A 31 -1.60 -13.35 10.96
N ASP A 32 -0.85 -13.73 12.01
CA ASP A 32 -0.47 -12.84 13.12
C ASP A 32 0.54 -11.74 12.72
N ASP A 33 1.15 -11.87 11.54
CA ASP A 33 2.11 -10.91 10.98
C ASP A 33 1.46 -9.93 9.98
N VAL A 34 0.15 -10.03 9.74
CA VAL A 34 -0.54 -9.23 8.72
C VAL A 34 -1.66 -8.38 9.29
N ILE A 35 -1.63 -7.09 8.93
CA ILE A 35 -2.73 -6.15 9.12
C ILE A 35 -2.98 -5.44 7.79
N VAL A 36 -4.23 -5.31 7.39
CA VAL A 36 -4.62 -4.56 6.19
C VAL A 36 -5.48 -3.36 6.57
N HIS A 37 -5.08 -2.15 6.19
CA HIS A 37 -5.91 -0.96 6.23
C HIS A 37 -6.40 -0.62 4.83
N THR A 38 -7.72 -0.60 4.64
CA THR A 38 -8.31 -0.38 3.31
C THR A 38 -9.66 0.32 3.37
N THR A 39 -10.25 0.60 2.22
CA THR A 39 -11.50 1.36 2.06
C THR A 39 -12.74 0.52 2.32
N PRO A 40 -13.88 1.14 2.68
CA PRO A 40 -15.14 0.43 2.86
C PRO A 40 -15.65 -0.13 1.52
N HIS A 41 -16.37 -1.24 1.60
CA HIS A 41 -17.05 -1.86 0.46
C HIS A 41 -18.30 -2.60 0.95
N ASP A 42 -19.30 -2.72 0.09
CA ASP A 42 -20.49 -3.51 0.41
C ASP A 42 -20.09 -4.99 0.60
N GLY A 43 -20.57 -5.60 1.69
CA GLY A 43 -20.19 -6.95 2.07
C GLY A 43 -18.80 -7.09 2.70
N ALA A 44 -18.10 -5.99 2.97
CA ALA A 44 -16.79 -6.03 3.62
C ALA A 44 -16.81 -6.74 4.98
N GLU A 45 -17.84 -6.53 5.81
CA GLU A 45 -17.94 -7.16 7.13
C GLU A 45 -17.94 -8.69 7.04
N THR A 46 -18.80 -9.27 6.20
CA THR A 46 -18.87 -10.72 5.98
C THR A 46 -17.57 -11.28 5.40
N TRP A 47 -16.93 -10.54 4.48
CA TRP A 47 -15.68 -10.97 3.87
C TRP A 47 -14.51 -10.91 4.84
N ASP A 48 -14.42 -9.82 5.63
CA ASP A 48 -13.38 -9.59 6.64
C ASP A 48 -13.46 -10.66 7.75
N ALA A 49 -14.67 -11.03 8.17
CA ALA A 49 -14.89 -12.10 9.16
C ALA A 49 -14.45 -13.50 8.69
N ALA A 50 -14.28 -13.69 7.38
CA ALA A 50 -13.80 -14.95 6.80
C ALA A 50 -12.27 -15.01 6.62
N GLN A 51 -11.54 -13.93 6.96
CA GLN A 51 -10.08 -13.90 6.86
C GLN A 51 -9.42 -14.32 8.18
N ASP A 52 -8.26 -14.96 8.08
CA ASP A 52 -7.45 -15.31 9.26
C ASP A 52 -6.67 -14.12 9.83
N PHE A 53 -6.54 -13.03 9.07
CA PHE A 53 -5.78 -11.83 9.44
C PHE A 53 -6.68 -10.60 9.62
N THR A 54 -6.17 -9.59 10.31
CA THR A 54 -6.94 -8.39 10.64
C THR A 54 -7.09 -7.46 9.43
N VAL A 55 -8.33 -7.09 9.11
CA VAL A 55 -8.66 -6.04 8.15
C VAL A 55 -9.34 -4.87 8.88
N VAL A 56 -8.81 -3.66 8.69
CA VAL A 56 -9.30 -2.41 9.28
C VAL A 56 -9.81 -1.50 8.17
N ARG A 57 -11.13 -1.32 8.10
CA ARG A 57 -11.77 -0.46 7.09
C ARG A 57 -11.75 1.01 7.51
N SER A 58 -11.42 1.91 6.57
CA SER A 58 -11.60 3.35 6.76
C SER A 58 -13.08 3.73 6.71
N ARG A 59 -13.38 4.94 7.16
CA ARG A 59 -14.71 5.54 6.99
C ARG A 59 -14.84 6.21 5.63
N GLU A 60 -13.73 6.76 5.13
CA GLU A 60 -13.64 7.47 3.88
C GLU A 60 -13.55 6.47 2.71
N PRO A 61 -14.21 6.74 1.58
CA PRO A 61 -14.20 5.87 0.41
C PRO A 61 -12.84 5.80 -0.31
N TRP A 62 -11.93 6.73 -0.02
CA TRP A 62 -10.58 6.76 -0.58
C TRP A 62 -9.53 7.15 0.47
N LEU A 63 -8.40 6.47 0.43
CA LEU A 63 -7.17 6.78 1.16
C LEU A 63 -6.33 7.74 0.33
N LEU A 64 -6.59 9.04 0.49
CA LEU A 64 -5.85 10.11 -0.16
C LEU A 64 -4.61 10.51 0.67
N PRO A 65 -3.52 11.01 0.03
CA PRO A 65 -2.29 11.38 0.72
C PRO A 65 -2.46 12.71 1.49
N GLN A 66 -3.14 12.65 2.61
CA GLN A 66 -3.46 13.78 3.50
C GLN A 66 -2.90 13.55 4.91
N PRO A 67 -2.66 14.62 5.71
CA PRO A 67 -2.14 14.47 7.07
C PRO A 67 -2.98 13.56 7.98
N MET A 68 -4.29 13.49 7.75
CA MET A 68 -5.16 12.58 8.50
C MET A 68 -4.83 11.10 8.24
N LEU A 69 -4.51 10.75 7.00
CA LEU A 69 -4.12 9.38 6.66
C LEU A 69 -2.79 9.00 7.33
N VAL A 70 -1.81 9.92 7.33
CA VAL A 70 -0.53 9.74 8.05
C VAL A 70 -0.78 9.42 9.53
N ARG A 71 -1.58 10.24 10.21
CA ARG A 71 -1.90 10.05 11.64
C ARG A 71 -2.56 8.69 11.89
N ARG A 72 -3.52 8.31 11.05
CA ARG A 72 -4.23 7.03 11.18
C ARG A 72 -3.31 5.84 10.95
N VAL A 73 -2.48 5.89 9.91
CA VAL A 73 -1.51 4.82 9.61
C VAL A 73 -0.50 4.68 10.75
N ASN A 74 0.02 5.77 11.30
CA ASN A 74 0.91 5.72 12.47
C ASN A 74 0.21 5.15 13.71
N GLN A 75 -1.06 5.52 13.94
CA GLN A 75 -1.84 4.97 15.04
C GLN A 75 -2.08 3.46 14.89
N LEU A 76 -2.45 2.99 13.70
CA LEU A 76 -2.62 1.56 13.42
C LEU A 76 -1.30 0.81 13.55
N ALA A 77 -0.22 1.35 12.97
CA ALA A 77 1.10 0.74 13.06
C ALA A 77 1.58 0.62 14.51
N LYS A 78 1.26 1.61 15.36
CA LYS A 78 1.53 1.54 16.80
C LYS A 78 0.65 0.51 17.50
N SER A 79 -0.66 0.50 17.22
CA SER A 79 -1.64 -0.34 17.93
C SER A 79 -1.43 -1.83 17.66
N TYR A 80 -1.01 -2.18 16.45
CA TYR A 80 -0.77 -3.55 16.03
C TYR A 80 0.72 -3.94 16.04
N ASP A 81 1.59 -3.10 16.61
CA ASP A 81 3.05 -3.27 16.64
C ASP A 81 3.66 -3.60 15.26
N ALA A 82 3.12 -2.98 14.20
CA ALA A 82 3.64 -3.12 12.85
C ALA A 82 5.05 -2.51 12.77
N LYS A 83 5.98 -3.29 12.24
CA LYS A 83 7.39 -2.92 12.11
C LYS A 83 7.67 -2.24 10.78
N VAL A 84 6.88 -2.57 9.75
CA VAL A 84 6.99 -2.01 8.40
C VAL A 84 5.59 -1.73 7.85
N VAL A 85 5.43 -0.59 7.19
CA VAL A 85 4.20 -0.26 6.46
C VAL A 85 4.42 -0.50 4.97
N ILE A 86 3.56 -1.27 4.30
CA ILE A 86 3.58 -1.43 2.85
C ILE A 86 2.43 -0.63 2.26
N ILE A 87 2.73 0.28 1.34
CA ILE A 87 1.74 1.20 0.78
C ILE A 87 1.51 0.88 -0.68
N ASP A 88 0.23 0.81 -1.04
CA ASP A 88 -0.22 0.50 -2.38
C ASP A 88 -1.24 1.53 -2.89
N PRO A 89 -1.07 2.05 -4.12
CA PRO A 89 0.14 1.98 -4.95
C PRO A 89 1.22 2.99 -4.48
N ALA A 90 2.42 2.91 -5.05
CA ALA A 90 3.53 3.85 -4.76
C ALA A 90 3.14 5.32 -4.95
N VAL A 91 2.30 5.63 -5.94
CA VAL A 91 1.68 6.96 -6.09
C VAL A 91 0.22 6.81 -6.53
N PRO A 92 -0.71 7.64 -6.00
CA PRO A 92 -0.47 8.74 -5.07
C PRO A 92 -0.40 8.33 -3.59
N ALA A 93 -0.84 7.12 -3.21
CA ALA A 93 -0.96 6.73 -1.80
C ALA A 93 0.41 6.72 -1.07
N GLY A 94 1.45 6.20 -1.71
CA GLY A 94 2.82 6.15 -1.16
C GLY A 94 3.44 7.52 -0.84
N LEU A 95 2.83 8.64 -1.25
CA LEU A 95 3.27 9.99 -0.85
C LEU A 95 3.21 10.24 0.66
N ILE A 96 2.44 9.44 1.41
CA ILE A 96 2.45 9.50 2.88
C ILE A 96 3.70 8.88 3.49
N GLY A 97 4.40 8.00 2.76
CA GLY A 97 5.51 7.18 3.27
C GLY A 97 6.58 7.98 4.01
N PRO A 98 7.14 9.05 3.41
CA PRO A 98 8.15 9.90 4.06
C PRO A 98 7.69 10.59 5.36
N HIS A 99 6.41 10.52 5.71
CA HIS A 99 5.82 11.13 6.88
C HIS A 99 5.38 10.11 7.96
N LEU A 100 5.64 8.82 7.73
CA LEU A 100 5.32 7.76 8.69
C LEU A 100 6.41 7.61 9.76
N ASP A 101 6.00 7.19 10.96
CA ASP A 101 6.92 6.93 12.09
C ASP A 101 7.66 5.58 11.96
N ARG A 102 7.27 4.77 10.96
CA ARG A 102 7.81 3.44 10.70
C ARG A 102 8.45 3.39 9.31
N PRO A 103 9.45 2.51 9.09
CA PRO A 103 9.92 2.19 7.75
C PRO A 103 8.76 1.82 6.82
N TYR A 104 8.83 2.27 5.57
CA TYR A 104 7.81 1.98 4.58
C TYR A 104 8.39 1.36 3.31
N GLY A 105 7.65 0.41 2.74
CA GLY A 105 7.83 -0.08 1.38
C GLY A 105 6.64 0.30 0.50
N VAL A 106 6.79 0.17 -0.80
CA VAL A 106 5.71 0.49 -1.76
C VAL A 106 5.52 -0.58 -2.82
N ILE A 107 4.32 -0.64 -3.39
CA ILE A 107 3.98 -1.53 -4.49
C ILE A 107 3.89 -0.77 -5.81
N LEU A 108 4.48 -1.35 -6.87
CA LEU A 108 4.43 -0.82 -8.23
C LEU A 108 3.71 -1.81 -9.16
N HIS A 109 2.62 -1.37 -9.79
CA HIS A 109 1.86 -2.20 -10.75
C HIS A 109 2.26 -1.95 -12.20
N GLY A 110 2.71 -0.74 -12.52
CA GLY A 110 3.25 -0.38 -13.84
C GLY A 110 2.63 0.88 -14.41
N ALA A 111 1.32 1.10 -14.20
CA ALA A 111 0.63 2.32 -14.62
C ALA A 111 1.20 3.57 -13.91
N GLU A 112 1.66 3.39 -12.66
CA GLU A 112 2.31 4.43 -11.86
C GLU A 112 3.64 4.87 -12.44
N VAL A 113 4.19 4.14 -13.41
CA VAL A 113 5.45 4.47 -14.10
C VAL A 113 5.22 4.78 -15.58
N THR A 114 4.18 4.23 -16.20
CA THR A 114 3.78 4.56 -17.58
C THR A 114 3.12 5.93 -17.71
N ILE A 115 2.31 6.34 -16.72
CA ILE A 115 1.60 7.62 -16.75
C ILE A 115 2.55 8.81 -16.46
N PRO A 116 3.55 8.72 -15.55
CA PRO A 116 4.50 9.81 -15.33
C PRO A 116 5.44 10.12 -16.48
N GLY A 117 5.65 9.19 -17.42
CA GLY A 117 6.39 9.47 -18.65
C GLY A 117 5.74 10.58 -19.50
N ARG A 118 4.48 10.94 -19.23
CA ARG A 118 3.69 11.90 -20.02
C ARG A 118 3.13 13.09 -19.23
N VAL A 119 3.33 13.16 -17.91
CA VAL A 119 2.83 14.27 -17.07
C VAL A 119 3.99 14.91 -16.30
N PRO A 120 4.30 16.20 -16.50
CA PRO A 120 5.36 16.88 -15.77
C PRO A 120 5.18 16.78 -14.24
N GLY A 121 6.25 16.43 -13.51
CA GLY A 121 6.29 16.45 -12.03
C GLY A 121 5.95 15.14 -11.32
N THR A 122 5.19 14.23 -11.95
CA THR A 122 4.83 12.93 -11.36
C THR A 122 6.05 12.01 -11.17
N ARG A 123 7.06 12.10 -12.04
CA ARG A 123 8.36 11.41 -11.85
C ARG A 123 9.09 11.87 -10.58
N ARG A 124 9.06 13.17 -10.24
CA ARG A 124 9.71 13.67 -9.01
C ARG A 124 9.02 13.16 -7.76
N LEU A 125 7.69 13.10 -7.79
CA LEU A 125 6.89 12.54 -6.71
C LEU A 125 7.18 11.04 -6.52
N LEU A 126 7.18 10.27 -7.60
CA LEU A 126 7.55 8.86 -7.57
C LEU A 126 8.97 8.66 -7.02
N ASN A 127 9.95 9.43 -7.51
CA ASN A 127 11.34 9.35 -7.02
C ASN A 127 11.45 9.63 -5.53
N ARG A 128 10.74 10.65 -5.03
CA ARG A 128 10.72 10.95 -3.60
C ARG A 128 10.19 9.78 -2.78
N VAL A 129 9.14 9.12 -3.25
CA VAL A 129 8.57 7.95 -2.58
C VAL A 129 9.55 6.77 -2.63
N LEU A 130 10.08 6.44 -3.81
CA LEU A 130 10.98 5.31 -4.00
C LEU A 130 12.29 5.47 -3.21
N ALA A 131 12.92 6.66 -3.27
CA ALA A 131 14.19 6.93 -2.62
C ALA A 131 14.12 6.87 -1.08
N GLY A 132 12.95 7.17 -0.49
CA GLY A 132 12.73 7.04 0.96
C GLY A 132 12.25 5.66 1.41
N SER A 133 11.87 4.79 0.47
CA SER A 133 11.33 3.46 0.81
C SER A 133 12.44 2.48 1.17
N VAL A 134 12.17 1.57 2.11
CA VAL A 134 13.10 0.48 2.47
C VAL A 134 13.01 -0.72 1.52
N GLY A 135 12.05 -0.70 0.60
CA GLY A 135 11.84 -1.78 -0.37
C GLY A 135 10.68 -1.50 -1.31
N VAL A 136 10.74 -2.14 -2.48
CA VAL A 136 9.73 -2.03 -3.54
C VAL A 136 9.27 -3.42 -3.93
N ILE A 137 7.95 -3.63 -3.97
CA ILE A 137 7.33 -4.85 -4.50
C ILE A 137 6.78 -4.50 -5.88
N ALA A 138 7.37 -5.06 -6.94
CA ALA A 138 6.92 -4.82 -8.30
C ALA A 138 6.05 -5.98 -8.80
N ALA A 139 4.90 -5.67 -9.38
CA ALA A 139 4.00 -6.64 -10.02
C ALA A 139 4.50 -7.05 -11.43
N GLY A 140 5.79 -7.36 -11.56
CA GLY A 140 6.44 -7.83 -12.79
C GLY A 140 7.79 -7.16 -13.08
N GLY A 141 8.51 -7.71 -14.07
CA GLY A 141 9.83 -7.20 -14.47
C GLY A 141 9.80 -5.80 -15.11
N TYR A 142 8.72 -5.48 -15.83
CA TYR A 142 8.51 -4.15 -16.41
C TYR A 142 8.39 -3.04 -15.34
N PRO A 143 7.44 -3.09 -14.38
CA PRO A 143 7.36 -2.07 -13.32
C PRO A 143 8.63 -1.99 -12.46
N ALA A 144 9.33 -3.11 -12.23
CA ALA A 144 10.61 -3.11 -11.53
C ALA A 144 11.68 -2.27 -12.28
N THR A 145 11.85 -2.57 -13.57
CA THR A 145 12.81 -1.88 -14.45
C THR A 145 12.50 -0.38 -14.54
N GLU A 146 11.22 -0.03 -14.67
CA GLU A 146 10.80 1.36 -14.73
C GLU A 146 11.00 2.09 -13.40
N GLY A 147 10.78 1.42 -12.25
CA GLY A 147 11.10 1.96 -10.94
C GLY A 147 12.59 2.28 -10.78
N GLU A 148 13.47 1.37 -11.20
CA GLU A 148 14.93 1.59 -11.20
C GLU A 148 15.34 2.74 -12.13
N ARG A 149 14.74 2.84 -13.32
CA ARG A 149 14.99 3.94 -14.27
C ARG A 149 14.55 5.28 -13.70
N SER A 150 13.48 5.31 -12.93
CA SER A 150 12.97 6.54 -12.33
C SER A 150 14.00 7.15 -11.38
N LEU A 151 14.68 6.32 -10.59
CA LEU A 151 15.71 6.70 -9.60
C LEU A 151 17.06 7.12 -10.21
N ARG A 152 17.31 6.82 -11.49
CA ARG A 152 18.46 7.35 -12.25
C ARG A 152 18.18 8.76 -12.74
#